data_AF-A0A5K1BYL7-F1
#
_entry.id   AF-A0A5K1BYL7-F1
#
_cell.length_a   1.000
_cell.length_b   1.000
_cell.length_c   1.000
_cell.angle_alpha   90.00
_cell.angle_beta   90.00
_cell.angle_gamma   90.00
#
_symmetry.space_group_name_H-M   'P 1'
#
loop_
_entity.id
_entity.type
_entity.pdbx_description
1 polymer ?
#
loop_
_entity_poly.entity_id
_entity_poly.type
_entity_poly.pdbx_seq_one_letter_code
_entity_poly.pdbx_strand_id
1 'polypeptide(L)'
;MSTFATNSGAKYPNPSTMNVANFVSIKLSHKNFLLWKTQILGLKERQDLLGFIDGTIFTPYSTIESFENGETVRQPNLDYSAWKKSDCLLRGWLTGLSQK
;
A
#
# COMPACT_ATOMS: atom_id res chain seq x y z
N MET A 1 -0.82 23.94 -14.50
CA MET A 1 0.19 23.09 -13.84
C MET A 1 -0.18 23.01 -12.37
N SER A 2 -0.92 21.98 -11.95
CA SER A 2 -1.35 21.86 -10.56
C SER A 2 -0.34 21.01 -9.78
N THR A 3 0.43 21.66 -8.93
CA THR A 3 1.29 21.05 -7.92
C THR A 3 0.43 20.40 -6.84
N PHE A 4 0.42 19.08 -6.78
CA PHE A 4 -0.09 18.35 -5.61
C PHE A 4 0.99 18.35 -4.54
N ALA A 5 0.76 19.14 -3.49
CA ALA A 5 1.59 19.11 -2.30
C ALA A 5 1.33 17.81 -1.52
N THR A 6 2.28 16.89 -1.53
CA THR A 6 2.32 15.74 -0.61
C THR A 6 2.85 16.22 0.74
N ASN A 7 1.96 16.28 1.72
CA ASN A 7 2.28 16.65 3.08
C ASN A 7 2.84 15.44 3.86
N SER A 8 4.12 15.52 4.24
CA SER A 8 4.75 14.96 5.46
C SER A 8 4.91 13.44 5.67
N GLY A 9 6.13 12.93 5.39
CA GLY A 9 6.97 12.23 6.41
C GLY A 9 7.04 10.69 6.43
N ALA A 10 6.20 9.95 5.73
CA ALA A 10 6.22 8.48 5.75
C ALA A 10 6.74 7.88 4.43
N LYS A 11 7.66 6.92 4.51
CA LYS A 11 8.25 6.22 3.35
C LYS A 11 7.22 5.47 2.49
N TYR A 12 6.11 5.05 3.10
CA TYR A 12 5.03 4.34 2.42
C TYR A 12 3.68 4.98 2.77
N PRO A 13 2.76 5.16 1.80
CA PRO A 13 1.45 5.74 2.05
C PRO A 13 0.57 4.79 2.89
N ASN A 14 -0.13 5.33 3.88
CA ASN A 14 -1.04 4.57 4.75
C ASN A 14 -2.34 5.33 5.02
N PRO A 15 -3.29 5.34 4.07
CA PRO A 15 -4.56 6.06 4.19
C PRO A 15 -5.60 5.25 5.00
N SER A 16 -5.31 5.02 6.28
CA SER A 16 -6.13 4.19 7.17
C SER A 16 -7.54 4.75 7.43
N THR A 17 -7.76 6.05 7.22
CA THR A 17 -9.06 6.72 7.40
C THR A 17 -9.96 6.66 6.17
N MET A 18 -9.47 6.11 5.05
CA MET A 18 -10.18 6.17 3.78
C MET A 18 -11.21 5.04 3.65
N ASN A 19 -12.46 5.41 3.35
CA ASN A 19 -13.51 4.44 3.04
C ASN A 19 -13.48 4.08 1.55
N VAL A 20 -12.96 2.89 1.25
CA VAL A 20 -12.84 2.36 -0.12
C VAL A 20 -14.18 2.21 -0.83
N ALA A 21 -15.27 1.95 -0.09
CA ALA A 21 -16.60 1.81 -0.67
C ALA A 21 -17.11 3.12 -1.30
N ASN A 22 -16.56 4.27 -0.89
CA ASN A 22 -16.89 5.56 -1.49
C ASN A 22 -16.24 5.75 -2.87
N PHE A 23 -15.19 4.99 -3.18
CA PHE A 23 -14.43 5.10 -4.43
C PHE A 23 -14.70 3.96 -5.39
N VAL A 24 -14.97 2.77 -4.86
CA VAL A 24 -15.29 1.58 -5.63
C VAL A 24 -16.73 1.21 -5.35
N SER A 25 -17.63 1.61 -6.24
CA SER A 25 -19.08 1.41 -6.09
C SER A 25 -19.53 0.00 -6.50
N ILE A 26 -18.62 -0.80 -7.06
CA ILE A 26 -18.92 -2.10 -7.67
C ILE A 26 -18.13 -3.18 -6.94
N LYS A 27 -18.81 -4.25 -6.51
CA LYS A 27 -18.15 -5.45 -5.98
C LYS A 27 -17.65 -6.32 -7.13
N LEU A 28 -16.49 -6.95 -6.94
CA LEU A 28 -15.87 -7.83 -7.93
C LEU A 28 -16.76 -9.03 -8.24
N SER A 29 -17.21 -9.16 -9.47
CA SER A 29 -17.88 -10.32 -10.03
C SER A 29 -17.28 -10.69 -11.38
N HIS A 30 -17.55 -11.92 -11.83
CA HIS A 30 -17.08 -12.41 -13.14
C HIS A 30 -17.54 -11.53 -14.31
N LYS A 31 -18.65 -10.80 -14.17
CA LYS A 31 -19.23 -9.97 -15.23
C LYS A 31 -18.67 -8.53 -15.25
N ASN A 32 -18.04 -8.08 -14.18
CA ASN A 32 -17.64 -6.67 -14.02
C ASN A 32 -16.15 -6.49 -13.73
N PHE A 33 -15.33 -7.53 -13.93
CA PHE A 33 -13.89 -7.52 -13.63
C PHE A 33 -13.16 -6.30 -14.21
N LEU A 34 -13.39 -5.96 -15.49
CA LEU A 34 -12.69 -4.85 -16.15
C LEU A 34 -13.04 -3.49 -15.52
N LEU A 35 -14.32 -3.28 -15.22
CA LEU A 35 -14.79 -2.03 -14.60
C LEU A 35 -14.33 -1.93 -13.14
N TRP A 36 -14.43 -3.03 -12.39
CA TRP A 36 -13.89 -3.14 -11.04
C TRP A 36 -12.39 -2.85 -11.00
N LYS A 37 -11.62 -3.46 -11.92
CA LYS A 37 -10.17 -3.27 -12.04
C LYS A 37 -9.84 -1.80 -12.31
N THR A 38 -10.59 -1.14 -13.18
CA THR A 38 -10.38 0.28 -13.50
C THR A 38 -10.59 1.17 -12.26
N GLN A 39 -11.69 0.97 -11.51
CA GLN A 39 -11.94 1.74 -10.28
C GLN A 39 -10.86 1.50 -9.21
N ILE A 40 -10.43 0.25 -9.05
CA ILE A 40 -9.38 -0.12 -8.09
C ILE A 40 -8.01 0.46 -8.47
N LEU A 41 -7.65 0.45 -9.76
CA LEU A 41 -6.40 1.04 -10.22
C LEU A 41 -6.40 2.56 -10.03
N GLY A 42 -7.48 3.26 -10.39
CA GLY A 42 -7.60 4.71 -10.17
C GLY A 42 -7.55 5.09 -8.69
N LEU A 43 -8.14 4.27 -7.81
CA LEU A 43 -8.03 4.47 -6.37
C LEU A 43 -6.59 4.35 -5.88
N LYS A 44 -5.86 3.33 -6.34
CA LYS A 44 -4.47 3.08 -5.94
C LYS A 44 -3.53 4.17 -6.45
N GLU A 45 -3.71 4.62 -7.69
CA GLU A 45 -2.96 5.73 -8.27
C GLU A 45 -3.15 7.01 -7.46
N ARG A 46 -4.40 7.33 -7.05
CA ARG A 46 -4.68 8.47 -6.18
C ARG A 46 -4.00 8.39 -4.81
N GLN A 47 -3.73 7.19 -4.32
CA GLN A 47 -3.15 6.95 -3.00
C GLN A 47 -1.65 6.62 -3.05
N ASP A 48 -1.01 6.72 -4.23
CA ASP A 48 0.38 6.34 -4.44
C ASP A 48 0.70 4.88 -4.03
N LEU A 49 -0.32 4.01 -4.13
CA LEU A 49 -0.24 2.58 -3.78
C LEU A 49 -0.01 1.70 -5.02
N LEU A 50 0.08 2.28 -6.21
CA LEU A 50 0.27 1.53 -7.45
C LEU A 50 1.56 0.70 -7.41
N GLY A 51 2.59 1.24 -6.76
CA GLY A 51 3.90 0.59 -6.65
C GLY A 51 3.92 -0.76 -5.93
N PHE A 52 2.92 -1.02 -5.07
CA PHE A 52 2.75 -2.31 -4.39
C PHE A 52 2.16 -3.40 -5.30
N ILE A 53 1.58 -3.01 -6.44
CA ILE A 53 0.91 -3.93 -7.39
C ILE A 53 1.80 -4.21 -8.60
N ASP A 54 2.43 -3.18 -9.15
CA ASP A 54 3.33 -3.31 -10.29
C ASP A 54 4.72 -3.85 -9.91
N GLY A 55 5.03 -3.90 -8.61
CA GLY A 55 6.29 -4.41 -8.07
C GLY A 55 7.43 -3.39 -8.06
N THR A 56 7.17 -2.12 -8.35
CA THR A 56 8.17 -1.04 -8.22
C THR A 56 8.55 -0.78 -6.76
N ILE A 57 7.64 -1.04 -5.82
CA ILE A 57 7.90 -1.02 -4.37
C ILE A 57 8.23 -2.44 -3.90
N PHE A 58 9.51 -2.70 -3.68
CA PHE A 58 9.99 -3.98 -3.16
C PHE A 58 9.75 -4.11 -1.66
N THR A 59 9.50 -5.34 -1.22
CA THR A 59 9.44 -5.70 0.20
C THR A 59 10.80 -5.47 0.84
N PRO A 60 10.94 -4.55 1.81
CA PRO A 60 12.19 -4.36 2.53
C PRO A 60 12.47 -5.56 3.45
N TYR A 61 13.74 -5.78 3.79
CA TYR A 61 14.11 -6.83 4.75
C TYR A 61 13.47 -6.58 6.12
N SER A 62 12.99 -7.65 6.76
CA SER A 62 12.36 -7.56 8.09
C SER A 62 13.34 -7.20 9.21
N THR A 63 14.62 -7.44 8.99
CA THR A 63 15.71 -7.12 9.91
C THR A 63 16.84 -6.47 9.14
N ILE A 64 17.53 -5.53 9.76
CA ILE A 64 18.74 -4.90 9.24
C ILE A 64 19.88 -5.11 10.24
N GLU A 65 21.11 -5.12 9.73
CA GLU A 65 22.30 -5.15 10.55
C GLU A 65 22.82 -3.72 10.73
N SER A 66 23.13 -3.34 11.97
CA SER A 66 23.82 -2.11 12.32
C SER A 66 25.14 -2.44 13.01
N PHE A 67 26.13 -1.59 12.82
CA PHE A 67 27.38 -1.69 13.56
C PHE A 67 27.30 -0.76 14.77
N GLU A 68 27.27 -1.35 15.96
CA GLU A 68 27.29 -0.62 17.23
C GLU A 68 28.47 -1.15 18.06
N ASN A 69 29.30 -0.24 18.58
CA ASN A 69 30.43 -0.57 19.47
C ASN A 69 31.43 -1.61 18.91
N GLY A 70 31.57 -1.71 17.59
CA GLY A 70 32.47 -2.67 16.95
C GLY A 70 31.89 -4.07 16.74
N GLU A 71 30.64 -4.30 17.13
CA GLU A 71 29.90 -5.53 16.88
C GLU A 71 28.76 -5.32 15.87
N THR A 72 28.45 -6.36 15.10
CA THR A 72 27.30 -6.39 14.20
C THR A 72 26.07 -6.77 15.02
N VAL A 73 25.15 -5.83 15.18
CA VAL A 73 23.87 -6.03 15.88
C VAL A 73 22.75 -6.17 14.85
N ARG A 74 21.91 -7.19 15.04
CA ARG A 74 20.75 -7.43 14.18
C ARG A 74 19.50 -6.81 14.82
N GLN A 75 18.88 -5.85 14.13
CA GLN A 75 17.74 -5.09 14.66
C GLN A 75 16.53 -5.05 13.72
N PRO A 76 15.29 -4.95 14.24
CA PRO A 76 14.08 -4.87 13.42
C PRO A 76 14.10 -3.68 12.44
N ASN A 77 13.63 -3.91 11.22
CA ASN A 77 13.53 -2.84 10.24
C ASN A 77 12.20 -2.06 10.39
N LEU A 78 12.30 -0.77 10.71
CA LEU A 78 11.14 0.11 10.77
C LEU A 78 10.48 0.30 9.39
N ASP A 79 11.27 0.26 8.30
CA ASP A 79 10.75 0.35 6.94
C ASP A 79 9.87 -0.86 6.60
N TYR A 80 10.25 -2.06 7.06
CA TYR A 80 9.40 -3.25 6.90
C TYR A 80 8.09 -3.12 7.66
N SER A 81 8.13 -2.56 8.86
CA SER A 81 6.91 -2.33 9.64
C SER A 81 5.99 -1.32 8.96
N ALA A 82 6.54 -0.26 8.36
CA ALA A 82 5.77 0.73 7.62
C ALA A 82 5.20 0.16 6.31
N TRP A 83 6.02 -0.52 5.52
CA TRP A 83 5.61 -1.22 4.29
C TRP A 83 4.48 -2.22 4.56
N LYS A 84 4.62 -3.00 5.63
CA LYS A 84 3.64 -4.02 6.01
C LYS A 84 2.27 -3.43 6.35
N LYS A 85 2.21 -2.24 6.96
CA LYS A 85 0.93 -1.56 7.23
C LYS A 85 0.21 -1.21 5.93
N SER A 86 0.94 -0.65 4.96
CA SER A 86 0.41 -0.32 3.63
C SER A 86 -0.04 -1.58 2.86
N ASP A 87 0.77 -2.64 2.86
CA ASP A 87 0.42 -3.93 2.21
C ASP A 87 -0.81 -4.58 2.86
N CYS A 88 -0.87 -4.63 4.20
CA CYS A 88 -2.04 -5.18 4.91
C CYS A 88 -3.32 -4.40 4.60
N LEU A 89 -3.24 -3.08 4.56
CA LEU A 89 -4.37 -2.22 4.21
C LEU A 89 -4.84 -2.48 2.77
N LEU A 90 -3.91 -2.57 1.81
CA LEU A 90 -4.21 -2.87 0.42
C LEU A 90 -4.89 -4.24 0.25
N ARG A 91 -4.42 -5.26 0.98
CA ARG A 91 -5.05 -6.58 1.02
C ARG A 91 -6.46 -6.54 1.60
N GLY A 92 -6.67 -5.77 2.67
CA GLY A 92 -7.98 -5.56 3.27
C GLY A 92 -8.97 -4.96 2.26
N TRP A 93 -8.51 -3.97 1.49
CA TRP A 93 -9.33 -3.33 0.46
C TRP A 93 -9.74 -4.30 -0.65
N LEU A 94 -8.78 -5.06 -1.20
CA LEU A 94 -9.06 -6.03 -2.25
C LEU A 94 -10.02 -7.12 -1.76
N THR A 95 -9.81 -7.61 -0.53
CA THR A 95 -10.64 -8.68 0.05
C THR A 95 -12.06 -8.18 0.35
N GLY A 96 -12.21 -6.95 0.87
CA GLY A 96 -13.52 -6.38 1.18
C GLY A 96 -14.39 -6.10 -0.04
N LEU A 97 -13.77 -5.97 -1.23
CA LEU A 97 -14.47 -5.73 -2.50
C LEU A 97 -14.78 -7.02 -3.28
N SER A 98 -14.29 -8.17 -2.82
CA SER A 98 -14.64 -9.47 -3.38
C SER A 98 -16.09 -9.83 -3.06
N GLN A 99 -16.84 -10.36 -4.03
CA GLN A 99 -18.12 -11.03 -3.74
C GLN A 99 -17.86 -12.26 -2.86
N LYS A 100 -18.77 -12.51 -1.92
CA LYS A 100 -18.76 -13.68 -1.03
C LYS A 100 -19.52 -14.82 -1.68
#